data_AF-A0A2V8TVR0-F1
#
_entry.id   AF-A0A2V8TVR0-F1
#
_cell.length_a   1.000
_cell.length_b   1.000
_cell.length_c   1.000
_cell.angle_alpha   90.00
_cell.angle_beta   90.00
_cell.angle_gamma   90.00
#
_symmetry.space_group_name_H-M   'P 1'
#
loop_
_entity.id
_entity.type
_entity.pdbx_description
1 polymer ?
#
loop_
_entity_poly.entity_id
_entity_poly.type
_entity_poly.pdbx_seq_one_letter_code
_entity_poly.pdbx_strand_id
1 'polypeptide(L)'
;MKRSEISLEAEFASPAIAVKRVPPPRAKKILELIADTSAVRYRELYGFTHPDPGHVYRADLGRGVDIVFCGVPDRWRLPLRAYHCGMFFKNGVPIGYIEGLSLFERMEVGFNLYYTFREGETAWLYARLLKLFRHDLGVTCYSIDPYQLGRENEEAIESGAFWFYRKLGFRPVSDEVGRLVAREEEKIASRPGYRTPPAILRRLAQAPLIYGGGHEWDRFEVRKIGYKIGRGGNVEPWRALLRGIPGVTAKAIIRAKHAPEETGYLKLLQRQAKIRRAVLRLGSL
;
A
#
# COMPACT_ATOMS: atom_id res chain seq x y z
N MET A 1 9.89 -20.22 11.24
CA MET A 1 9.36 -20.16 9.86
C MET A 1 10.36 -19.39 9.01
N LYS A 2 10.95 -20.02 8.01
CA LYS A 2 11.91 -19.33 7.13
C LYS A 2 11.12 -18.42 6.19
N ARG A 3 11.65 -17.24 5.86
CA ARG A 3 10.99 -16.28 4.95
C ARG A 3 10.63 -16.89 3.58
N SER A 4 11.31 -17.96 3.18
CA SER A 4 11.07 -18.73 1.95
C SER A 4 9.82 -19.62 1.95
N GLU A 5 9.11 -19.73 3.08
CA GLU A 5 7.93 -20.60 3.23
C GLU A 5 6.59 -19.84 3.04
N ILE A 6 6.64 -18.51 2.87
CA ILE A 6 5.43 -17.69 2.71
C ILE A 6 5.16 -17.42 1.22
N SER A 7 4.07 -18.01 0.71
CA SER A 7 3.51 -17.70 -0.61
C SER A 7 2.34 -16.73 -0.47
N LEU A 8 2.43 -15.60 -1.18
CA LEU A 8 1.34 -14.63 -1.26
C LEU A 8 0.13 -15.21 -1.98
N GLU A 9 0.34 -16.04 -3.01
CA GLU A 9 -0.72 -16.73 -3.73
C GLU A 9 -1.52 -17.66 -2.81
N ALA A 10 -0.84 -18.47 -2.01
CA ALA A 10 -1.48 -19.36 -1.04
C ALA A 10 -2.26 -18.57 0.03
N GLU A 11 -1.68 -17.48 0.56
CA GLU A 11 -2.36 -16.62 1.52
C GLU A 11 -3.61 -15.97 0.89
N PHE A 12 -3.53 -15.46 -0.34
CA PHE A 12 -4.67 -14.85 -1.04
C PHE A 12 -5.77 -15.84 -1.42
N ALA A 13 -5.44 -17.12 -1.61
CA ALA A 13 -6.41 -18.17 -1.88
C ALA A 13 -7.15 -18.65 -0.60
N SER A 14 -6.58 -18.42 0.57
CA SER A 14 -7.18 -18.84 1.84
C SER A 14 -8.36 -17.93 2.28
N PRO A 15 -9.27 -18.39 3.18
CA PRO A 15 -10.51 -17.68 3.51
C PRO A 15 -10.33 -16.23 3.99
N ALA A 16 -11.24 -15.34 3.63
CA ALA A 16 -11.15 -13.91 3.95
C ALA A 16 -10.99 -13.64 5.46
N ILE A 17 -10.25 -12.58 5.79
CA ILE A 17 -10.08 -12.14 7.18
C ILE A 17 -11.33 -11.34 7.59
N ALA A 18 -11.95 -11.74 8.69
CA ALA A 18 -13.13 -11.04 9.20
C ALA A 18 -12.75 -9.65 9.72
N VAL A 19 -13.52 -8.64 9.28
CA VAL A 19 -13.37 -7.24 9.70
C VAL A 19 -14.55 -6.86 10.57
N LYS A 20 -14.28 -6.20 11.71
CA LYS A 20 -15.31 -5.74 12.65
C LYS A 20 -15.17 -4.24 12.87
N ARG A 21 -16.28 -3.52 12.85
CA ARG A 21 -16.31 -2.10 13.23
C ARG A 21 -16.03 -1.96 14.72
N VAL A 22 -15.18 -1.01 15.07
CA VAL A 22 -14.85 -0.68 16.46
C VAL A 22 -15.90 0.31 16.99
N PRO A 23 -16.48 0.07 18.18
CA PRO A 23 -17.43 1.01 18.78
C PRO A 23 -16.80 2.40 19.01
N PRO A 24 -17.54 3.51 18.81
CA PRO A 24 -16.96 4.86 18.83
C PRO A 24 -16.14 5.21 20.08
N PRO A 25 -16.56 4.89 21.32
CA PRO A 25 -15.76 5.19 22.51
C PRO A 25 -14.40 4.47 22.52
N ARG A 26 -14.35 3.25 21.97
CA ARG A 26 -13.13 2.46 21.88
C ARG A 26 -12.27 2.90 20.69
N ALA A 27 -12.90 3.28 19.57
CA ALA A 27 -12.24 3.81 18.39
C ALA A 27 -11.42 5.05 18.75
N LYS A 28 -12.01 6.02 19.45
CA LYS A 28 -11.32 7.23 19.91
C LYS A 28 -10.05 6.92 20.71
N LYS A 29 -10.14 6.07 21.74
CA LYS A 29 -8.99 5.68 22.57
C LYS A 29 -7.87 5.01 21.78
N ILE A 30 -8.22 4.17 20.80
CA ILE A 30 -7.22 3.50 19.98
C ILE A 30 -6.54 4.49 19.02
N LEU A 31 -7.29 5.44 18.44
CA LEU A 31 -6.72 6.47 17.58
C LEU A 31 -5.75 7.39 18.35
N GLU A 32 -6.08 7.75 19.59
CA GLU A 32 -5.18 8.49 20.50
C GLU A 32 -3.91 7.68 20.77
N LEU A 33 -4.03 6.39 21.11
CA LEU A 33 -2.88 5.51 21.29
C LEU A 33 -2.01 5.40 20.03
N ILE A 34 -2.62 5.34 18.85
CA ILE A 34 -1.92 5.30 17.55
C ILE A 34 -1.10 6.57 17.36
N ALA A 35 -1.72 7.74 17.59
CA ALA A 35 -1.06 9.03 17.49
C ALA A 35 0.12 9.13 18.47
N ASP A 36 -0.10 8.81 19.74
CA ASP A 36 0.94 8.86 20.79
C ASP A 36 2.11 7.92 20.47
N THR A 37 1.79 6.67 20.10
CA THR A 37 2.81 5.65 19.76
C THR A 37 3.66 6.08 18.56
N SER A 38 3.05 6.76 17.58
CA SER A 38 3.72 7.25 16.39
C SER A 38 4.58 8.48 16.70
N ALA A 39 4.05 9.42 17.49
CA ALA A 39 4.70 10.67 17.86
C ALA A 39 6.02 10.44 18.62
N VAL A 40 6.03 9.53 19.61
CA VAL A 40 7.27 9.21 20.37
C VAL A 40 8.36 8.56 19.52
N ARG A 41 8.02 8.12 18.30
CA ARG A 41 8.95 7.54 17.32
C ARG A 41 9.27 8.48 16.17
N TYR A 42 8.85 9.74 16.25
CA TYR A 42 8.99 10.73 15.18
C TYR A 42 8.45 10.22 13.83
N ARG A 43 7.37 9.42 13.89
CA ARG A 43 6.66 8.95 12.71
C ARG A 43 5.34 9.70 12.63
N GLU A 44 5.04 10.20 11.44
CA GLU A 44 3.76 10.82 11.13
C GLU A 44 3.22 10.18 9.86
N LEU A 45 1.93 9.83 9.88
CA LEU A 45 1.18 9.43 8.69
C LEU A 45 -0.01 10.36 8.56
N TYR A 46 -0.38 10.66 7.32
CA TYR A 46 -1.49 11.54 7.03
C TYR A 46 -2.80 11.11 7.71
N GLY A 47 -3.10 9.81 7.73
CA GLY A 47 -4.28 9.29 8.43
C GLY A 47 -4.12 9.11 9.94
N PHE A 48 -2.91 9.24 10.49
CA PHE A 48 -2.73 9.34 11.95
C PHE A 48 -2.98 10.77 12.43
N THR A 49 -2.64 11.76 11.60
CA THR A 49 -2.95 13.19 11.86
C THR A 49 -4.42 13.50 11.61
N HIS A 50 -5.06 12.81 10.66
CA HIS A 50 -6.44 13.05 10.25
C HIS A 50 -7.32 11.77 10.18
N PRO A 51 -7.38 10.96 11.24
CA PRO A 51 -8.15 9.71 11.21
C PRO A 51 -9.65 9.99 11.10
N ASP A 52 -10.40 9.08 10.48
CA ASP A 52 -11.86 9.08 10.58
C ASP A 52 -12.31 8.32 11.84
N PRO A 53 -12.80 9.01 12.90
CA PRO A 53 -13.25 8.34 14.12
C PRO A 53 -14.57 7.58 13.95
N GLY A 54 -15.34 7.87 12.89
CA GLY A 54 -16.61 7.21 12.61
C GLY A 54 -16.45 5.82 12.01
N HIS A 55 -15.37 5.58 11.28
CA HIS A 55 -15.16 4.37 10.48
C HIS A 55 -13.82 3.72 10.80
N VAL A 56 -13.72 3.19 12.03
CA VAL A 56 -12.57 2.45 12.52
C VAL A 56 -12.87 0.96 12.53
N TYR A 57 -11.94 0.17 12.02
CA TYR A 57 -12.08 -1.26 11.82
C TYR A 57 -10.97 -2.03 12.51
N ARG A 58 -11.29 -3.23 12.98
CA ARG A 58 -10.33 -4.19 13.55
C ARG A 58 -10.42 -5.52 12.83
N ALA A 59 -9.28 -6.13 12.58
CA ALA A 59 -9.17 -7.47 12.01
C ALA A 59 -8.16 -8.32 12.80
N ASP A 60 -8.52 -9.56 13.11
CA ASP A 60 -7.64 -10.55 13.70
C ASP A 60 -6.82 -11.23 12.60
N LEU A 61 -5.50 -11.04 12.61
CA LEU A 61 -4.60 -11.61 11.61
C LEU A 61 -4.13 -13.02 11.98
N GLY A 62 -4.41 -13.47 13.21
CA GLY A 62 -3.96 -14.72 13.82
C GLY A 62 -2.72 -14.54 14.70
N ARG A 63 -2.35 -15.58 15.45
CA ARG A 63 -1.13 -15.63 16.28
C ARG A 63 -0.99 -14.46 17.26
N GLY A 64 -2.11 -13.99 17.81
CA GLY A 64 -2.14 -12.84 18.73
C GLY A 64 -1.82 -11.51 18.04
N VAL A 65 -1.88 -11.43 16.70
CA VAL A 65 -1.73 -10.19 15.95
C VAL A 65 -3.09 -9.69 15.49
N ASP A 66 -3.39 -8.43 15.77
CA ASP A 66 -4.53 -7.73 15.20
C ASP A 66 -4.12 -6.39 14.61
N ILE A 67 -4.89 -5.91 13.64
CA ILE A 67 -4.75 -4.57 13.07
C ILE A 67 -5.98 -3.74 13.38
N VAL A 68 -5.76 -2.48 13.72
CA VAL A 68 -6.78 -1.43 13.72
C VAL A 68 -6.45 -0.45 12.61
N PHE A 69 -7.42 -0.22 11.72
CA PHE A 69 -7.24 0.62 10.53
C PHE A 69 -8.47 1.50 10.27
N CYS A 70 -8.24 2.61 9.58
CA CYS A 70 -9.26 3.56 9.17
C CYS A 70 -8.80 4.31 7.91
N GLY A 71 -9.76 5.00 7.28
CA GLY A 71 -9.47 6.00 6.27
C GLY A 71 -9.37 7.40 6.87
N VAL A 72 -9.50 8.39 6.00
CA VAL A 72 -9.63 9.80 6.38
C VAL A 72 -11.03 10.32 6.06
N PRO A 73 -11.57 11.27 6.85
CA PRO A 73 -12.89 11.84 6.57
C PRO A 73 -12.84 12.70 5.31
N ASP A 74 -14.00 12.98 4.74
CA ASP A 74 -14.15 13.56 3.40
C ASP A 74 -13.25 14.77 3.11
N ARG A 75 -13.21 15.73 4.04
CA ARG A 75 -12.42 16.97 3.93
C ARG A 75 -10.90 16.76 3.80
N TRP A 76 -10.40 15.59 4.18
CA TRP A 76 -8.98 15.23 4.13
C TRP A 76 -8.69 14.21 3.02
N ARG A 77 -9.66 13.82 2.21
CA ARG A 77 -9.40 12.81 1.18
C ARG A 77 -8.47 13.32 0.09
N LEU A 78 -7.58 12.44 -0.35
CA LEU A 78 -6.80 12.68 -1.56
C LEU A 78 -7.73 12.76 -2.77
N PRO A 79 -7.48 13.61 -3.78
CA PRO A 79 -8.43 13.82 -4.87
C PRO A 79 -8.80 12.54 -5.63
N LEU A 80 -7.83 11.67 -5.90
CA LEU A 80 -8.04 10.43 -6.67
C LEU A 80 -7.91 9.18 -5.80
N ARG A 81 -6.83 9.08 -5.02
CA ARG A 81 -6.53 7.85 -4.28
C ARG A 81 -7.45 7.75 -3.06
N ALA A 82 -7.92 6.54 -2.77
CA ALA A 82 -8.50 6.22 -1.49
C ALA A 82 -7.37 5.99 -0.48
N TYR A 83 -7.48 6.58 0.70
CA TYR A 83 -6.43 6.53 1.71
C TYR A 83 -6.87 5.62 2.86
N HIS A 84 -6.02 4.66 3.23
CA HIS A 84 -6.18 3.84 4.42
C HIS A 84 -4.86 3.79 5.18
N CYS A 85 -4.92 3.80 6.51
CA CYS A 85 -3.77 3.56 7.36
C CYS A 85 -4.18 2.72 8.56
N GLY A 86 -3.22 2.10 9.22
CA GLY A 86 -3.50 1.33 10.41
C GLY A 86 -2.25 1.01 11.22
N MET A 87 -2.48 0.66 12.46
CA MET A 87 -1.47 0.14 13.38
C MET A 87 -1.83 -1.30 13.72
N PHE A 88 -0.81 -2.15 13.77
CA PHE A 88 -0.99 -3.54 14.14
C PHE A 88 -0.25 -3.86 15.44
N PHE A 89 -0.86 -4.74 16.22
CA PHE A 89 -0.56 -5.01 17.61
C PHE A 89 -0.27 -6.50 17.78
N LYS A 90 0.75 -6.86 18.58
CA LYS A 90 1.00 -8.23 19.04
C LYS A 90 0.64 -8.30 20.51
N ASN A 91 -0.38 -9.08 20.87
CA ASN A 91 -0.87 -9.21 22.23
C ASN A 91 -1.14 -7.85 22.92
N GLY A 92 -1.68 -6.90 22.17
CA GLY A 92 -1.96 -5.54 22.64
C GLY A 92 -0.78 -4.55 22.59
N VAL A 93 0.42 -5.00 22.25
CA VAL A 93 1.60 -4.13 22.10
C VAL A 93 1.68 -3.61 20.67
N PRO A 94 1.77 -2.28 20.42
CA PRO A 94 2.02 -1.75 19.09
C PRO A 94 3.37 -2.23 18.53
N ILE A 95 3.34 -2.89 17.37
CA ILE A 95 4.55 -3.43 16.75
C ILE A 95 4.90 -2.79 15.41
N GLY A 96 3.97 -2.07 14.78
CA GLY A 96 4.20 -1.39 13.52
C GLY A 96 2.93 -0.81 12.89
N TYR A 97 3.07 -0.27 11.69
CA TYR A 97 2.00 0.41 10.96
C TYR A 97 2.04 0.13 9.46
N ILE A 98 0.91 0.40 8.81
CA ILE A 98 0.74 0.30 7.36
C ILE A 98 0.03 1.55 6.84
N GLU A 99 0.46 1.98 5.66
CA GLU A 99 -0.19 3.02 4.86
C GLU A 99 -0.54 2.43 3.49
N GLY A 100 -1.71 2.81 2.99
CA GLY A 100 -2.32 2.28 1.80
C GLY A 100 -2.96 3.36 0.95
N LEU A 101 -2.40 3.61 -0.24
CA LEU A 101 -2.95 4.56 -1.20
C LEU A 101 -3.48 3.80 -2.41
N SER A 102 -4.80 3.69 -2.51
CA SER A 102 -5.45 2.81 -3.50
C SER A 102 -6.11 3.58 -4.64
N LEU A 103 -6.02 3.06 -5.86
CA LEU A 103 -6.71 3.56 -7.04
C LEU A 103 -7.03 2.38 -7.98
N PHE A 104 -8.32 2.17 -8.26
CA PHE A 104 -8.81 0.94 -8.89
C PHE A 104 -8.36 -0.31 -8.12
N GLU A 105 -7.71 -1.26 -8.77
CA GLU A 105 -7.17 -2.47 -8.18
C GLU A 105 -5.72 -2.34 -7.72
N ARG A 106 -5.12 -1.14 -7.82
CA ARG A 106 -3.73 -0.89 -7.41
C ARG A 106 -3.66 -0.21 -6.06
N MET A 107 -2.74 -0.66 -5.21
CA MET A 107 -2.41 -0.08 -3.91
C MET A 107 -0.92 0.21 -3.80
N GLU A 108 -0.55 1.43 -3.41
CA GLU A 108 0.80 1.74 -2.92
C GLU A 108 0.83 1.40 -1.44
N VAL A 109 1.79 0.58 -1.04
CA VAL A 109 1.87 0.06 0.33
C VAL A 109 3.13 0.57 1.00
N GLY A 110 2.95 1.34 2.08
CA GLY A 110 3.99 1.63 3.05
C GLY A 110 3.85 0.68 4.23
N PHE A 111 4.88 -0.08 4.58
CA PHE A 111 4.83 -1.04 5.69
C PHE A 111 6.04 -0.85 6.58
N ASN A 112 5.79 -0.70 7.88
CA ASN A 112 6.86 -0.52 8.85
C ASN A 112 6.63 -1.38 10.09
N LEU A 113 7.66 -2.13 10.47
CA LEU A 113 7.78 -2.75 11.79
C LEU A 113 8.77 -1.96 12.62
N TYR A 114 8.45 -1.74 13.89
CA TYR A 114 9.41 -1.18 14.83
C TYR A 114 10.57 -2.15 15.04
N TYR A 115 11.77 -1.60 15.20
CA TYR A 115 13.03 -2.34 15.23
C TYR A 115 13.00 -3.58 16.13
N THR A 116 12.46 -3.45 17.35
CA THR A 116 12.34 -4.53 18.34
C THR A 116 11.54 -5.74 17.86
N PHE A 117 10.66 -5.59 16.88
CA PHE A 117 9.79 -6.64 16.36
C PHE A 117 10.17 -7.09 14.94
N ARG A 118 11.31 -6.62 14.42
CA ARG A 118 11.83 -7.05 13.13
C ARG A 118 12.52 -8.39 13.27
N GLU A 119 11.79 -9.49 13.20
CA GLU A 119 12.30 -10.85 12.94
C GLU A 119 11.18 -11.89 12.91
N GLY A 120 11.48 -13.10 12.42
CA GLY A 120 10.64 -14.31 12.53
C GLY A 120 9.34 -14.37 11.71
N GLU A 121 8.46 -13.37 11.83
CA GLU A 121 7.08 -13.42 11.33
C GLU A 121 6.73 -12.29 10.33
N THR A 122 7.66 -11.39 10.02
CA THR A 122 7.40 -10.21 9.17
C THR A 122 6.80 -10.56 7.80
N ALA A 123 7.34 -11.57 7.12
CA ALA A 123 6.85 -12.00 5.80
C ALA A 123 5.39 -12.48 5.87
N TRP A 124 5.07 -13.26 6.91
CA TRP A 124 3.70 -13.73 7.16
C TRP A 124 2.78 -12.57 7.48
N LEU A 125 3.16 -11.69 8.41
CA LEU A 125 2.35 -10.53 8.78
C LEU A 125 2.06 -9.64 7.57
N TYR A 126 3.09 -9.36 6.76
CA TYR A 126 2.93 -8.60 5.53
C TYR A 126 1.95 -9.28 4.57
N ALA A 127 2.07 -10.59 4.36
CA ALA A 127 1.12 -11.35 3.54
C ALA A 127 -0.32 -11.28 4.07
N ARG A 128 -0.52 -11.38 5.39
CA ARG A 128 -1.84 -11.23 6.04
C ARG A 128 -2.43 -9.84 5.83
N LEU A 129 -1.61 -8.80 5.92
CA LEU A 129 -2.03 -7.42 5.68
C LEU A 129 -2.42 -7.20 4.21
N LEU A 130 -1.62 -7.67 3.25
CA LEU A 130 -1.99 -7.61 1.84
C LEU A 130 -3.29 -8.38 1.58
N LYS A 131 -3.45 -9.56 2.18
CA LYS A 131 -4.68 -10.34 2.06
C LYS A 131 -5.89 -9.59 2.61
N LEU A 132 -5.76 -8.94 3.77
CA LEU A 132 -6.82 -8.11 4.34
C LEU A 132 -7.28 -7.06 3.33
N PHE A 133 -6.36 -6.25 2.80
CA PHE A 133 -6.70 -5.19 1.85
C PHE A 133 -7.19 -5.73 0.50
N ARG A 134 -6.70 -6.89 0.04
CA ARG A 134 -7.25 -7.58 -1.13
C ARG A 134 -8.75 -7.81 -1.00
N HIS A 135 -9.19 -8.39 0.12
CA HIS A 135 -10.60 -8.72 0.33
C HIS A 135 -11.44 -7.49 0.66
N ASP A 136 -10.93 -6.61 1.51
CA ASP A 136 -11.68 -5.45 1.97
C ASP A 136 -11.87 -4.41 0.85
N LEU A 137 -10.77 -4.07 0.16
CA LEU A 137 -10.69 -3.00 -0.83
C LEU A 137 -10.75 -3.49 -2.29
N GLY A 138 -10.61 -4.80 -2.54
CA GLY A 138 -10.60 -5.36 -3.89
C GLY A 138 -9.29 -5.14 -4.66
N VAL A 139 -8.20 -4.80 -3.97
CA VAL A 139 -6.90 -4.52 -4.61
C VAL A 139 -6.18 -5.82 -4.99
N THR A 140 -5.59 -5.85 -6.17
CA THR A 140 -4.91 -7.03 -6.72
C THR A 140 -3.50 -6.74 -7.25
N CYS A 141 -3.13 -5.46 -7.29
CA CYS A 141 -1.81 -4.97 -7.69
C CYS A 141 -1.21 -4.16 -6.53
N TYR A 142 -0.04 -4.53 -6.04
CA TYR A 142 0.66 -3.82 -4.96
C TYR A 142 1.93 -3.19 -5.48
N SER A 143 2.20 -1.96 -5.09
CA SER A 143 3.40 -1.22 -5.47
C SER A 143 4.13 -0.74 -4.24
N ILE A 144 5.45 -0.92 -4.24
CA ILE A 144 6.35 -0.43 -3.20
C ILE A 144 7.09 0.77 -3.76
N ASP A 145 6.99 1.89 -3.04
CA ASP A 145 7.69 3.12 -3.42
C ASP A 145 9.22 2.96 -3.26
N PRO A 146 10.04 3.51 -4.16
CA PRO A 146 11.50 3.53 -4.05
C PRO A 146 12.05 3.93 -2.67
N TYR A 147 11.40 4.86 -1.97
CA TYR A 147 11.80 5.26 -0.63
C TYR A 147 11.73 4.10 0.38
N GLN A 148 10.72 3.23 0.26
CA GLN A 148 10.58 2.03 1.10
C GLN A 148 11.62 0.95 0.77
N LEU A 149 12.26 1.04 -0.41
CA LEU A 149 13.29 0.11 -0.87
C LEU A 149 14.71 0.58 -0.54
N GLY A 150 14.89 1.85 -0.18
CA GLY A 150 16.17 2.43 0.20
C GLY A 150 16.61 3.67 -0.58
N ARG A 151 15.78 4.20 -1.49
CA ARG A 151 16.07 5.50 -2.12
C ARG A 151 15.94 6.58 -1.05
N GLU A 152 17.04 7.27 -0.77
CA GLU A 152 17.09 8.34 0.26
C GLU A 152 16.69 7.82 1.67
N ASN A 153 16.79 6.50 1.89
CA ASN A 153 16.40 5.84 3.13
C ASN A 153 17.42 4.76 3.50
N GLU A 154 18.43 5.13 4.30
CA GLU A 154 19.51 4.23 4.66
C GLU A 154 19.02 3.06 5.55
N GLU A 155 18.00 3.27 6.37
CA GLU A 155 17.38 2.22 7.20
C GLU A 155 16.84 1.05 6.35
N ALA A 156 16.26 1.36 5.19
CA ALA A 156 15.79 0.35 4.24
C ALA A 156 16.93 -0.38 3.52
N ILE A 157 18.07 0.30 3.29
CA ILE A 157 19.29 -0.32 2.76
C ILE A 157 19.88 -1.30 3.78
N GLU A 158 20.06 -0.87 5.02
CA GLU A 158 20.63 -1.68 6.10
C GLU A 158 19.78 -2.93 6.41
N SER A 159 18.45 -2.78 6.38
CA SER A 159 17.52 -3.90 6.60
C SER A 159 17.39 -4.86 5.41
N GLY A 160 17.94 -4.50 4.24
CA GLY A 160 17.81 -5.28 3.01
C GLY A 160 16.37 -5.35 2.50
N ALA A 161 15.60 -4.27 2.67
CA ALA A 161 14.18 -4.20 2.35
C ALA A 161 13.85 -4.63 0.91
N PHE A 162 14.71 -4.27 -0.05
CA PHE A 162 14.57 -4.70 -1.44
C PHE A 162 14.41 -6.22 -1.58
N TRP A 163 15.30 -6.99 -0.94
CA TRP A 163 15.27 -8.45 -1.00
C TRP A 163 14.13 -9.06 -0.20
N PHE A 164 13.61 -8.36 0.81
CA PHE A 164 12.40 -8.79 1.51
C PHE A 164 11.21 -8.86 0.54
N TYR A 165 10.94 -7.79 -0.20
CA TYR A 165 9.84 -7.77 -1.18
C TYR A 165 10.12 -8.68 -2.38
N ARG A 166 11.36 -8.70 -2.88
CA ARG A 166 11.72 -9.55 -4.02
C ARG A 166 11.50 -11.04 -3.74
N LYS A 167 11.84 -11.51 -2.53
CA LYS A 167 11.60 -12.90 -2.09
C LYS A 167 10.12 -13.26 -1.93
N LEU A 168 9.25 -12.26 -1.76
CA LEU A 168 7.80 -12.43 -1.74
C LEU A 168 7.17 -12.42 -3.15
N GLY A 169 7.99 -12.38 -4.21
CA GLY A 169 7.52 -12.43 -5.59
C GLY A 169 7.29 -11.05 -6.24
N PHE A 170 7.63 -9.95 -5.57
CA PHE A 170 7.59 -8.64 -6.21
C PHE A 170 8.65 -8.55 -7.32
N ARG A 171 8.32 -7.85 -8.40
CA ARG A 171 9.19 -7.64 -9.56
C ARG A 171 9.54 -6.16 -9.76
N PRO A 172 10.76 -5.84 -10.21
CA PRO A 172 11.11 -4.47 -10.59
C PRO A 172 10.35 -4.05 -11.85
N VAL A 173 9.95 -2.78 -11.90
CA VAL A 173 9.28 -2.20 -13.08
C VAL A 173 10.27 -1.73 -14.17
N SER A 174 11.55 -1.58 -13.83
CA SER A 174 12.61 -1.15 -14.75
C SER A 174 13.40 -2.34 -15.27
N ASP A 175 13.58 -2.42 -16.59
CA ASP A 175 14.41 -3.43 -17.24
C ASP A 175 15.87 -3.37 -16.76
N GLU A 176 16.40 -2.17 -16.54
CA GLU A 176 17.77 -1.98 -16.05
C GLU A 176 17.92 -2.59 -14.65
N VAL A 177 16.97 -2.29 -13.75
CA VAL A 177 16.96 -2.87 -12.40
C VAL A 177 16.72 -4.37 -12.48
N GLY A 178 15.85 -4.85 -13.38
CA GLY A 178 15.63 -6.27 -13.62
C GLY A 178 16.91 -7.04 -13.97
N ARG A 179 17.74 -6.51 -14.88
CA ARG A 179 19.06 -7.11 -15.20
C ARG A 179 20.02 -7.09 -14.02
N LEU A 180 19.95 -6.06 -13.17
CA LEU A 180 20.77 -6.01 -11.96
C LEU A 180 20.30 -7.03 -10.91
N VAL A 181 18.99 -7.19 -10.73
CA VAL A 181 18.40 -8.21 -9.86
C VAL A 181 18.87 -9.60 -10.27
N ALA A 182 18.74 -9.96 -11.54
CA ALA A 182 19.13 -11.28 -12.03
C ALA A 182 20.59 -11.62 -11.72
N ARG A 183 21.51 -10.67 -11.96
CA ARG A 183 22.94 -10.84 -11.64
C ARG A 183 23.21 -11.00 -10.14
N GLU A 184 22.45 -10.30 -9.29
CA GLU A 184 22.59 -10.46 -7.84
C GLU A 184 21.96 -11.76 -7.35
N GLU A 185 20.84 -12.21 -7.93
CA GLU A 185 20.23 -13.51 -7.63
C GLU A 185 21.19 -14.67 -7.95
N GLU A 186 21.90 -14.61 -9.09
CA GLU A 186 22.95 -15.59 -9.44
C GLU A 186 24.07 -15.64 -8.40
N LYS A 187 24.52 -14.48 -7.90
CA LYS A 187 25.55 -14.42 -6.84
C LYS A 187 25.04 -14.96 -5.51
N ILE A 188 23.81 -14.62 -5.13
CA ILE A 188 23.16 -15.12 -3.91
C ILE A 188 23.01 -16.64 -3.97
N ALA A 189 22.66 -17.19 -5.13
CA ALA A 189 22.50 -18.63 -5.32
C ALA A 189 23.84 -19.39 -5.33
N SER A 190 24.87 -18.82 -5.98
CA SER A 190 26.17 -19.49 -6.16
C SER A 190 27.14 -19.33 -4.98
N ARG A 191 26.93 -18.34 -4.09
CA ARG A 191 27.87 -18.00 -3.01
C ARG A 191 27.17 -18.02 -1.65
N PRO A 192 27.30 -19.12 -0.88
CA PRO A 192 26.79 -19.19 0.49
C PRO A 192 27.30 -18.00 1.33
N GLY A 193 26.39 -17.32 2.02
CA GLY A 193 26.72 -16.17 2.87
C GLY A 193 26.89 -14.83 2.14
N TYR A 194 26.81 -14.79 0.80
CA TYR A 194 26.86 -13.54 0.06
C TYR A 194 25.69 -12.62 0.44
N ARG A 195 26.04 -11.35 0.70
CA ARG A 195 25.09 -10.26 0.86
C ARG A 195 25.35 -9.20 -0.21
N THR A 196 24.30 -8.77 -0.90
CA THR A 196 24.38 -7.67 -1.85
C THR A 196 24.93 -6.42 -1.14
N PRO A 197 26.02 -5.81 -1.64
CA PRO A 197 26.61 -4.63 -1.01
C PRO A 197 25.65 -3.43 -1.01
N PRO A 198 25.74 -2.53 -0.01
CA PRO A 198 24.89 -1.33 0.08
C PRO A 198 24.86 -0.48 -1.19
N ALA A 199 26.01 -0.31 -1.86
CA ALA A 199 26.10 0.42 -3.12
C ALA A 199 25.20 -0.19 -4.23
N ILE A 200 25.07 -1.52 -4.27
CA ILE A 200 24.19 -2.20 -5.23
C ILE A 200 22.73 -2.11 -4.76
N LEU A 201 22.44 -2.21 -3.47
CA LEU A 201 21.10 -2.01 -2.93
C LEU A 201 20.55 -0.62 -3.28
N ARG A 202 21.38 0.44 -3.19
CA ARG A 202 20.97 1.81 -3.58
C ARG A 202 20.63 1.94 -5.05
N ARG A 203 21.26 1.14 -5.93
CA ARG A 203 20.92 1.07 -7.36
C ARG A 203 19.63 0.28 -7.59
N LEU A 204 19.45 -0.84 -6.88
CA LEU A 204 18.24 -1.65 -6.94
C LEU A 204 17.00 -0.86 -6.49
N ALA A 205 17.16 -0.03 -5.45
CA ALA A 205 16.08 0.80 -4.88
C ALA A 205 15.61 1.95 -5.78
N GLN A 206 16.25 2.20 -6.94
CA GLN A 206 15.86 3.32 -7.82
C GLN A 206 14.54 3.10 -8.56
N ALA A 207 14.05 1.87 -8.64
CA ALA A 207 12.79 1.53 -9.28
C ALA A 207 11.79 0.92 -8.30
N PRO A 208 10.49 1.21 -8.46
CA PRO A 208 9.43 0.52 -7.72
C PRO A 208 9.48 -0.99 -7.90
N LEU A 209 8.99 -1.70 -6.89
CA LEU A 209 8.68 -3.12 -6.97
C LEU A 209 7.15 -3.29 -7.02
N ILE A 210 6.66 -4.14 -7.91
CA ILE A 210 5.23 -4.44 -8.07
C ILE A 210 4.96 -5.92 -7.86
N TYR A 211 3.83 -6.25 -7.22
CA TYR A 211 3.26 -7.58 -7.17
C TYR A 211 1.87 -7.57 -7.80
N GLY A 212 1.58 -8.56 -8.66
CA GLY A 212 0.32 -8.65 -9.38
C GLY A 212 0.12 -7.55 -10.43
N GLY A 213 -1.11 -7.42 -10.92
CA GLY A 213 -1.47 -6.46 -11.97
C GLY A 213 -0.87 -6.77 -13.35
N GLY A 214 -1.41 -6.13 -14.38
CA GLY A 214 -0.82 -6.16 -15.74
C GLY A 214 0.33 -5.16 -15.88
N HIS A 215 1.14 -5.31 -16.94
CA HIS A 215 2.25 -4.41 -17.29
C HIS A 215 1.86 -2.94 -17.45
N GLU A 216 0.57 -2.65 -17.64
CA GLU A 216 0.04 -1.29 -17.67
C GLU A 216 0.27 -0.51 -16.37
N TRP A 217 0.34 -1.19 -15.22
CA TRP A 217 0.65 -0.55 -13.93
C TRP A 217 2.13 -0.24 -13.73
N ASP A 218 3.02 -0.88 -14.49
CA ASP A 218 4.48 -0.73 -14.35
C ASP A 218 4.94 0.69 -14.70
N ARG A 219 4.22 1.33 -15.62
CA ARG A 219 4.52 2.68 -16.12
C ARG A 219 3.66 3.76 -15.47
N PHE A 220 2.79 3.39 -14.54
CA PHE A 220 1.82 4.28 -13.94
C PHE A 220 2.41 5.07 -12.77
N GLU A 221 2.29 6.39 -12.83
CA GLU A 221 2.60 7.28 -11.72
C GLU A 221 1.48 8.32 -11.52
N VAL A 222 0.85 8.31 -10.34
CA VAL A 222 -0.27 9.21 -10.04
C VAL A 222 0.12 10.70 -10.16
N ARG A 223 1.37 11.06 -9.84
CA ARG A 223 1.88 12.43 -9.98
C ARG A 223 1.80 12.96 -11.42
N LYS A 224 1.95 12.10 -12.43
CA LYS A 224 1.83 12.47 -13.85
C LYS A 224 0.42 12.93 -14.20
N ILE A 225 -0.61 12.35 -13.56
CA ILE A 225 -1.99 12.82 -13.68
C ILE A 225 -2.09 14.24 -13.12
N GLY A 226 -1.54 14.47 -11.93
CA GLY A 226 -1.48 15.79 -11.31
C GLY A 226 -0.84 16.85 -12.21
N TYR A 227 0.32 16.54 -12.81
CA TYR A 227 0.97 17.46 -13.75
C TYR A 227 0.15 17.72 -15.02
N LYS A 228 -0.49 16.70 -15.60
CA LYS A 228 -1.29 16.84 -16.83
C LYS A 228 -2.60 17.58 -16.58
N ILE A 229 -3.24 17.40 -15.42
CA ILE A 229 -4.51 18.06 -15.06
C ILE A 229 -4.27 19.46 -14.47
N GLY A 230 -3.27 19.60 -13.59
CA GLY A 230 -2.95 20.85 -12.89
C GLY A 230 -2.47 21.97 -13.80
N ARG A 231 -1.85 21.66 -14.95
CA ARG A 231 -1.52 22.64 -16.00
C ARG A 231 -2.75 23.35 -16.61
N GLY A 232 -3.96 22.83 -16.39
CA GLY A 232 -5.21 23.41 -16.90
C GLY A 232 -6.03 24.21 -15.87
N GLY A 233 -5.49 24.52 -14.68
CA GLY A 233 -6.19 25.31 -13.66
C GLY A 233 -7.44 24.65 -13.04
N ASN A 234 -7.66 23.36 -13.28
CA ASN A 234 -8.84 22.64 -12.79
C ASN A 234 -8.61 22.09 -11.37
N VAL A 235 -9.48 22.52 -10.44
CA VAL A 235 -9.42 22.17 -9.01
C VAL A 235 -9.98 20.74 -8.73
N GLU A 236 -10.66 20.12 -9.70
CA GLU A 236 -11.27 18.78 -9.56
C GLU A 236 -10.78 17.79 -10.62
N PRO A 237 -9.81 16.91 -10.31
CA PRO A 237 -9.30 15.90 -11.23
C PRO A 237 -10.36 15.01 -11.87
N TRP A 238 -11.45 14.73 -11.15
CA TRP A 238 -12.54 13.89 -11.65
C TRP A 238 -13.32 14.52 -12.81
N ARG A 239 -13.46 15.86 -12.88
CA ARG A 239 -14.16 16.50 -14.00
C ARG A 239 -13.44 16.24 -15.32
N ALA A 240 -12.10 16.29 -15.32
CA ALA A 240 -11.30 15.99 -16.49
C ALA A 240 -11.35 14.50 -16.84
N LEU A 241 -11.22 13.62 -15.84
CA LEU A 241 -11.18 12.16 -16.02
C LEU A 241 -12.51 11.55 -16.47
N LEU A 242 -13.63 12.18 -16.10
CA LEU A 242 -14.98 11.70 -16.39
C LEU A 242 -15.57 12.34 -17.65
N ARG A 243 -14.80 13.12 -18.40
CA ARG A 243 -15.26 13.70 -19.68
C ARG A 243 -15.63 12.58 -20.65
N GLY A 244 -16.86 12.61 -21.18
CA GLY A 244 -17.38 11.58 -22.08
C GLY A 244 -17.87 10.29 -21.39
N ILE A 245 -17.89 10.25 -20.06
CA ILE A 245 -18.57 9.20 -19.29
C ILE A 245 -20.04 9.60 -19.10
N PRO A 246 -21.00 8.65 -19.20
CA PRO A 246 -22.41 8.95 -18.93
C PRO A 246 -22.58 9.66 -17.60
N GLY A 247 -23.37 10.74 -17.59
CA GLY A 247 -23.50 11.62 -16.42
C GLY A 247 -23.94 10.90 -15.15
N VAL A 248 -24.75 9.83 -15.28
CA VAL A 248 -25.18 8.99 -14.14
C VAL A 248 -23.99 8.27 -13.50
N THR A 249 -23.12 7.66 -14.31
CA THR A 249 -21.92 6.97 -13.82
C THR A 249 -20.92 7.96 -13.19
N ALA A 250 -20.72 9.11 -13.84
CA ALA A 250 -19.83 10.15 -13.31
C ALA A 250 -20.29 10.67 -11.94
N LYS A 251 -21.59 10.98 -11.80
CA LYS A 251 -22.20 11.39 -10.52
C LYS A 251 -22.09 10.30 -9.45
N ALA A 252 -22.28 9.03 -9.82
CA ALA A 252 -22.14 7.92 -8.89
C ALA A 252 -20.71 7.78 -8.33
N ILE A 253 -19.69 7.95 -9.17
CA ILE A 253 -18.28 7.91 -8.75
C ILE A 253 -17.96 9.05 -7.78
N ILE A 254 -18.35 10.28 -8.12
CA ILE A 254 -18.14 11.45 -7.26
C ILE A 254 -18.88 11.26 -5.93
N ARG A 255 -20.15 10.85 -5.96
CA ARG A 255 -20.92 10.58 -4.73
C ARG A 255 -20.27 9.50 -3.88
N ALA A 256 -19.76 8.42 -4.49
CA ALA A 256 -19.06 7.38 -3.76
C ALA A 256 -17.76 7.89 -3.14
N LYS A 257 -17.02 8.77 -3.84
CA LYS A 257 -15.80 9.42 -3.33
C LYS A 257 -16.05 10.28 -2.09
N HIS A 258 -17.27 10.83 -1.96
CA HIS A 258 -17.70 11.64 -0.81
C HIS A 258 -18.60 10.87 0.19
N ALA A 259 -18.76 9.56 0.01
CA ALA A 259 -19.51 8.71 0.94
C ALA A 259 -18.76 8.57 2.28
N PRO A 260 -19.38 8.05 3.35
CA PRO A 260 -18.68 7.88 4.63
C PRO A 260 -17.38 7.04 4.54
N GLU A 261 -17.29 6.11 3.58
CA GLU A 261 -16.12 5.25 3.37
C GLU A 261 -15.69 5.20 1.90
N GLU A 262 -14.39 5.06 1.64
CA GLU A 262 -13.85 5.02 0.27
C GLU A 262 -13.84 3.61 -0.36
N THR A 263 -14.17 2.57 0.40
CA THR A 263 -14.24 1.18 -0.10
C THR A 263 -15.28 1.02 -1.21
N GLY A 264 -16.45 1.64 -1.05
CA GLY A 264 -17.49 1.64 -2.09
C GLY A 264 -17.04 2.36 -3.36
N TYR A 265 -16.28 3.44 -3.21
CA TYR A 265 -15.67 4.18 -4.30
C TYR A 265 -14.65 3.33 -5.08
N LEU A 266 -13.77 2.60 -4.39
CA LEU A 266 -12.81 1.70 -5.03
C LEU A 266 -13.51 0.57 -5.81
N LYS A 267 -14.48 -0.10 -5.18
CA LYS A 267 -15.25 -1.19 -5.81
C LYS A 267 -16.03 -0.70 -7.03
N LEU A 268 -16.54 0.53 -6.99
CA LEU A 268 -17.18 1.15 -8.14
C LEU A 268 -16.19 1.44 -9.26
N LEU A 269 -15.03 2.05 -8.95
CA LEU A 269 -13.98 2.33 -9.94
C LEU A 269 -13.47 1.07 -10.63
N GLN A 270 -13.25 -0.02 -9.90
CA GLN A 270 -12.77 -1.30 -10.45
C GLN A 270 -13.69 -1.86 -11.55
N ARG A 271 -14.97 -1.47 -11.59
CA ARG A 271 -15.93 -1.86 -12.63
C ARG A 271 -15.88 -0.97 -13.87
N GLN A 272 -15.08 0.10 -13.87
CA GLN A 272 -15.07 1.13 -14.90
C GLN A 272 -13.87 1.00 -15.84
N ALA A 273 -13.85 -0.04 -16.68
CA ALA A 273 -12.72 -0.33 -17.57
C ALA A 273 -12.34 0.84 -18.50
N LYS A 274 -13.32 1.61 -19.00
CA LYS A 274 -13.06 2.80 -19.83
C LYS A 274 -12.30 3.90 -19.06
N ILE A 275 -12.73 4.17 -17.83
CA ILE A 275 -12.10 5.18 -16.96
C ILE A 275 -10.72 4.70 -16.53
N ARG A 276 -10.58 3.43 -16.14
CA ARG A 276 -9.30 2.80 -15.81
C ARG A 276 -8.27 2.99 -16.93
N ARG A 277 -8.63 2.67 -18.19
CA ARG A 277 -7.74 2.89 -19.34
C ARG A 277 -7.39 4.36 -19.57
N ALA A 278 -8.33 5.28 -19.36
CA ALA A 278 -8.05 6.71 -19.48
C ALA A 278 -7.06 7.18 -18.40
N VAL A 279 -7.27 6.76 -17.16
CA VAL A 279 -6.38 7.05 -16.02
C VAL A 279 -4.99 6.46 -16.24
N LEU A 280 -4.89 5.22 -16.68
CA LEU A 280 -3.62 4.58 -16.99
C LEU A 280 -2.85 5.33 -18.09
N ARG A 281 -3.51 5.74 -19.18
CA ARG A 281 -2.88 6.56 -20.24
C ARG A 281 -2.41 7.91 -19.72
N LEU A 282 -3.17 8.57 -18.85
CA LEU A 282 -2.77 9.84 -18.26
C LEU A 282 -1.61 9.68 -17.28
N GLY A 283 -1.62 8.63 -16.47
CA GLY A 283 -0.57 8.30 -15.51
C GLY A 283 0.67 7.64 -16.11
N SER A 284 0.63 7.25 -17.38
CA SER A 284 1.78 6.69 -18.11
C SER A 284 2.53 7.77 -18.89
N LEU A 285 3.76 7.45 -19.28
CA LEU A 285 4.52 8.19 -20.31
C LEU A 285 3.76 8.14 -21.63
#